data_AF-A0A497GI46-F1
#
_entry.id   AF-A0A497GI46-F1
#
_cell.length_a   1.000
_cell.length_b   1.000
_cell.length_c   1.000
_cell.angle_alpha   90.00
_cell.angle_beta   90.00
_cell.angle_gamma   90.00
#
_symmetry.space_group_name_H-M   'P 1'
#
loop_
_entity.id
_entity.type
_entity.pdbx_description
1 polymer ?
#
loop_
_entity_poly.entity_id
_entity_poly.type
_entity_poly.pdbx_seq_one_letter_code
_entity_poly.pdbx_strand_id
1 'polypeptide(L)'
;MSVNRGYLEKLVADVRASVDVILRITSKPYKLMSEVERYAVRYHLIVIAEAVRAMVFHFVRRVFRVDVESFSQALQVLRERGFIGDRECEELIKFVGIEEFVGA
;
A
#
# COMPACT_ATOMS: atom_id res chain seq x y z
N MET A 1 18.88 13.95 -4.71
CA MET A 1 19.15 12.50 -4.59
C MET A 1 18.19 11.75 -5.49
N SER A 2 18.68 10.78 -6.26
CA SER A 2 17.90 10.01 -7.22
C SER A 2 16.93 9.04 -6.54
N VAL A 3 15.97 8.53 -7.32
CA VAL A 3 15.11 7.42 -6.93
C VAL A 3 15.97 6.18 -6.67
N ASN A 4 15.88 5.61 -5.47
CA ASN A 4 16.46 4.30 -5.17
C ASN A 4 15.57 3.19 -5.75
N ARG A 5 16.00 2.60 -6.88
CA ARG A 5 15.27 1.53 -7.56
C ARG A 5 15.24 0.22 -6.78
N GLY A 6 16.37 -0.19 -6.21
CA GLY A 6 16.44 -1.43 -5.44
C GLY A 6 15.55 -1.41 -4.18
N TYR A 7 15.33 -0.23 -3.59
CA TYR A 7 14.34 -0.06 -2.53
C TYR A 7 12.91 -0.26 -3.03
N LEU A 8 12.55 0.37 -4.15
CA LEU A 8 11.21 0.20 -4.75
C LEU A 8 10.96 -1.25 -5.19
N GLU A 9 11.95 -1.92 -5.76
CA GLU A 9 11.86 -3.32 -6.16
C GLU A 9 11.56 -4.25 -4.99
N LYS A 10 12.17 -4.00 -3.82
CA LYS A 10 11.86 -4.74 -2.58
C LYS A 10 10.41 -4.51 -2.15
N LEU A 11 9.95 -3.26 -2.11
CA LEU A 11 8.57 -2.95 -1.73
C LEU A 11 7.55 -3.60 -2.68
N VAL A 12 7.82 -3.60 -4.00
CA VAL A 12 6.99 -4.30 -4.98
C VAL A 12 6.98 -5.81 -4.74
N ALA A 13 8.12 -6.40 -4.38
CA ALA A 13 8.21 -7.83 -4.05
C ALA A 13 7.41 -8.16 -2.78
N ASP A 14 7.48 -7.32 -1.74
CA ASP A 14 6.74 -7.50 -0.48
C ASP A 14 5.22 -7.43 -0.71
N VAL A 15 4.77 -6.49 -1.55
CA VAL A 15 3.36 -6.39 -1.98
C VAL A 15 2.92 -7.66 -2.70
N ARG A 16 3.69 -8.12 -3.70
CA ARG A 16 3.35 -9.32 -4.47
C ARG A 16 3.28 -10.57 -3.60
N ALA A 17 4.28 -10.77 -2.74
CA ALA A 17 4.30 -11.90 -1.80
C ALA A 17 3.08 -11.88 -0.87
N SER A 18 2.71 -10.69 -0.36
CA SER A 18 1.53 -10.55 0.50
C SER A 18 0.22 -10.83 -0.24
N VAL A 19 0.09 -10.34 -1.48
CA VAL A 19 -1.05 -10.66 -2.35
C VAL A 19 -1.18 -12.17 -2.58
N ASP A 20 -0.08 -12.86 -2.89
CA ASP A 20 -0.08 -14.31 -3.11
C ASP A 20 -0.54 -15.08 -1.88
N VAL A 21 -0.10 -14.67 -0.69
CA VAL A 21 -0.55 -15.28 0.58
C VAL A 21 -2.05 -15.04 0.80
N ILE A 22 -2.53 -13.81 0.60
CA ILE A 22 -3.95 -13.47 0.76
C ILE A 22 -4.79 -14.32 -0.20
N LEU A 23 -4.46 -14.35 -1.49
CA LEU A 23 -5.20 -15.10 -2.50
C LEU A 23 -5.25 -16.60 -2.18
N ARG A 24 -4.16 -17.17 -1.68
CA ARG A 24 -4.13 -18.57 -1.24
C ARG A 24 -5.08 -18.82 -0.07
N ILE A 25 -5.07 -17.96 0.94
CA ILE A 25 -5.92 -18.10 2.13
C ILE A 25 -7.40 -17.88 1.80
N THR A 26 -7.70 -16.88 0.98
CA THR A 26 -9.08 -16.51 0.60
C THR A 26 -9.67 -17.39 -0.50
N SER A 27 -8.91 -18.37 -1.01
CA SER A 27 -9.42 -19.41 -1.91
C SER A 27 -10.55 -20.25 -1.30
N LYS A 28 -10.69 -20.21 0.05
CA LYS A 28 -11.83 -20.79 0.77
C LYS A 28 -12.74 -19.70 1.36
N PRO A 29 -14.05 -19.99 1.51
CA PRO A 29 -14.99 -19.06 2.15
C PRO A 29 -14.55 -18.60 3.54
N TYR A 30 -14.81 -17.34 3.88
CA TYR A 30 -14.43 -16.72 5.16
C TYR A 30 -14.87 -17.52 6.40
N LYS A 31 -16.08 -18.11 6.34
CA LYS A 31 -16.61 -18.96 7.42
C LYS A 31 -15.78 -20.22 7.69
N LEU A 32 -14.96 -20.65 6.73
CA LEU A 32 -14.06 -21.80 6.83
C LEU A 32 -12.60 -21.41 7.11
N MET A 33 -12.32 -20.12 7.22
CA MET A 33 -11.01 -19.63 7.68
C MET A 33 -10.92 -19.76 9.19
N SER A 34 -9.81 -20.33 9.66
CA SER A 34 -9.40 -20.29 11.06
C SER A 34 -9.11 -18.86 11.49
N GLU A 35 -9.08 -18.63 12.80
CA GLU A 35 -8.72 -17.33 13.38
C GLU A 35 -7.31 -16.90 12.95
N VAL A 36 -6.35 -17.84 12.95
CA VAL A 36 -4.97 -17.61 12.49
C VAL A 36 -4.92 -17.15 11.04
N GLU A 37 -5.71 -17.76 10.16
CA GLU A 37 -5.76 -17.37 8.74
C GLU A 37 -6.39 -15.98 8.55
N ARG A 38 -7.40 -15.64 9.36
CA ARG A 38 -8.00 -14.29 9.35
C ARG A 38 -7.00 -13.24 9.80
N TYR A 39 -6.22 -13.52 10.85
CA TYR A 39 -5.14 -12.63 11.28
C TYR A 39 -4.03 -12.53 10.23
N ALA A 40 -3.67 -13.62 9.57
CA ALA A 40 -2.68 -13.58 8.49
C ALA A 40 -3.13 -12.67 7.33
N VAL A 41 -4.40 -12.75 6.91
CA VAL A 41 -4.95 -11.84 5.89
C VAL A 41 -4.91 -10.38 6.36
N ARG A 42 -5.34 -10.10 7.60
CA ARG A 42 -5.27 -8.75 8.18
C ARG A 42 -3.84 -8.20 8.17
N TYR A 43 -2.88 -9.01 8.60
CA TYR A 43 -1.47 -8.64 8.62
C TYR A 43 -0.94 -8.33 7.21
N HIS A 44 -1.20 -9.20 6.23
CA HIS A 44 -0.74 -8.97 4.87
C HIS A 44 -1.39 -7.75 4.20
N LEU A 45 -2.63 -7.40 4.56
CA LEU A 45 -3.24 -6.13 4.10
C LEU A 45 -2.50 -4.90 4.64
N ILE A 46 -2.10 -4.93 5.92
CA ILE A 46 -1.28 -3.87 6.55
C ILE A 46 0.08 -3.77 5.84
N VAL A 47 0.77 -4.90 5.60
CA VAL A 47 2.06 -4.91 4.89
C VAL A 47 1.96 -4.26 3.50
N ILE A 48 0.88 -4.53 2.75
CA ILE A 48 0.66 -3.91 1.44
C ILE A 48 0.44 -2.39 1.60
N ALA A 49 -0.37 -1.96 2.58
CA ALA A 49 -0.63 -0.54 2.82
C ALA A 49 0.64 0.24 3.19
N GLU A 50 1.46 -0.30 4.09
CA GLU A 50 2.75 0.29 4.49
C GLU A 50 3.72 0.38 3.31
N ALA A 51 3.84 -0.70 2.52
CA ALA A 51 4.72 -0.72 1.36
C ALA A 51 4.30 0.30 0.29
N VAL A 52 3.00 0.42 0.02
CA VAL A 52 2.44 1.42 -0.91
C VAL A 52 2.71 2.84 -0.42
N ARG A 53 2.46 3.12 0.87
CA ARG A 53 2.74 4.42 1.48
C ARG A 53 4.22 4.79 1.36
N ALA A 54 5.11 3.83 1.65
CA ALA A 54 6.55 4.00 1.55
C ALA A 54 7.01 4.26 0.10
N MET A 55 6.45 3.53 -0.88
CA MET A 55 6.74 3.75 -2.30
C MET A 55 6.35 5.17 -2.74
N VAL A 56 5.13 5.60 -2.41
CA VAL A 56 4.59 6.92 -2.78
C VAL A 56 5.44 8.03 -2.17
N PHE A 57 5.76 7.97 -0.88
CA PHE A 57 6.60 8.98 -0.23
C PHE A 57 8.00 9.03 -0.82
N HIS A 58 8.64 7.88 -1.03
CA HIS A 58 9.96 7.84 -1.64
C HIS A 58 9.92 8.42 -3.05
N PHE A 59 8.93 8.06 -3.86
CA PHE A 59 8.80 8.59 -5.21
C PHE A 59 8.61 10.11 -5.22
N VAL A 60 7.63 10.62 -4.47
CA VAL A 60 7.30 12.06 -4.43
C VAL A 60 8.49 12.90 -3.95
N ARG A 61 9.12 12.50 -2.83
CA ARG A 61 10.26 13.23 -2.27
C ARG A 61 11.47 13.22 -3.20
N ARG A 62 11.68 12.16 -3.98
CA ARG A 62 12.87 12.02 -4.84
C ARG A 62 12.68 12.60 -6.23
N VAL A 63 11.51 12.40 -6.83
CA VAL A 63 11.20 12.84 -8.21
C VAL A 63 10.77 14.30 -8.22
N PHE A 64 9.85 14.69 -7.35
CA PHE A 64 9.30 16.04 -7.35
C PHE A 64 9.99 16.99 -6.38
N ARG A 65 10.84 16.46 -5.48
CA ARG A 65 11.55 17.23 -4.43
C ARG A 65 10.59 18.03 -3.54
N VAL A 66 9.37 17.53 -3.39
CA VAL A 66 8.37 18.06 -2.48
C VAL A 66 8.45 17.25 -1.19
N ASP A 67 8.61 17.92 -0.06
CA ASP A 67 8.42 17.25 1.21
C ASP A 67 6.93 17.17 1.51
N VAL A 68 6.52 15.99 1.96
CA VAL A 68 5.12 15.66 2.21
C VAL A 68 5.02 15.07 3.60
N GLU A 69 4.00 15.50 4.33
CA GLU A 69 3.77 15.13 5.73
C GLU A 69 2.67 14.07 5.86
N SER A 70 1.82 13.92 4.83
CA SER A 70 0.72 12.96 4.82
C SER A 70 0.59 12.23 3.49
N PHE A 71 0.01 11.02 3.55
CA PHE A 71 -0.21 10.20 2.35
C PHE A 71 -1.17 10.87 1.36
N SER A 72 -2.22 11.54 1.86
CA SER A 72 -3.16 12.31 1.03
C SER A 72 -2.46 13.45 0.28
N GLN A 73 -1.56 14.18 0.95
CA GLN A 73 -0.75 15.22 0.30
C GLN A 73 0.16 14.63 -0.80
N ALA A 74 0.77 13.48 -0.53
CA ALA A 74 1.63 12.81 -1.51
C ALA A 74 0.84 12.33 -2.75
N LEU A 75 -0.36 11.80 -2.55
CA LEU A 75 -1.26 11.42 -3.65
C LEU A 75 -1.75 12.63 -4.44
N GLN A 76 -2.07 13.75 -3.76
CA GLN A 76 -2.41 14.99 -4.43
C GLN A 76 -1.28 15.46 -5.37
N VAL A 77 -0.02 15.41 -4.92
CA VAL A 77 1.13 15.73 -5.78
C VAL A 77 1.21 14.78 -6.97
N LEU A 78 1.05 13.46 -6.78
CA LEU A 78 1.06 12.51 -7.89
C LEU A 78 -0.05 12.79 -8.92
N ARG A 79 -1.24 13.13 -8.45
CA ARG A 79 -2.40 13.48 -9.29
C ARG A 79 -2.14 14.75 -10.08
N GLU A 80 -1.72 15.82 -9.42
CA GLU A 80 -1.43 17.11 -10.06
C GLU A 80 -0.31 17.00 -11.11
N ARG A 81 0.59 16.03 -10.94
CA ARG A 81 1.66 15.71 -11.90
C ARG A 81 1.25 14.70 -12.97
N GLY A 82 0.01 14.22 -12.96
CA GLY A 82 -0.54 13.29 -13.96
C GLY A 82 -0.04 11.85 -13.86
N PHE A 83 0.50 11.43 -12.70
CA PHE A 83 1.00 10.06 -12.50
C PHE A 83 -0.12 9.07 -12.12
N ILE A 84 -1.20 9.58 -11.52
CA ILE A 84 -2.40 8.83 -11.13
C ILE A 84 -3.63 9.71 -11.37
N GLY A 85 -4.79 9.10 -11.59
CA GLY A 85 -6.07 9.81 -11.69
C GLY A 85 -6.78 9.93 -10.34
N ASP A 86 -7.94 10.61 -10.35
CA ASP A 86 -8.79 10.77 -9.16
C ASP A 86 -9.24 9.43 -8.59
N ARG A 87 -9.54 8.45 -9.47
CA ARG A 87 -9.97 7.12 -9.06
C ARG A 87 -8.88 6.38 -8.28
N GLU A 88 -7.64 6.33 -8.80
CA GLU A 88 -6.55 5.67 -8.08
C GLU A 88 -6.25 6.38 -6.75
N CYS A 89 -6.33 7.71 -6.70
CA CYS A 89 -6.22 8.45 -5.45
C CYS A 89 -7.25 7.99 -4.41
N GLU A 90 -8.53 7.94 -4.77
CA GLU A 90 -9.59 7.51 -3.87
C GLU A 90 -9.44 6.07 -3.41
N GLU A 91 -9.11 5.16 -4.33
CA GLU A 91 -8.91 3.74 -4.01
C GLU A 91 -7.71 3.55 -3.07
N LEU A 92 -6.60 4.26 -3.30
CA LEU A 92 -5.42 4.20 -2.45
C LEU A 92 -5.66 4.79 -1.06
N ILE A 93 -6.39 5.91 -0.95
CA ILE A 93 -6.78 6.47 0.36
C ILE A 93 -7.62 5.47 1.14
N LYS A 94 -8.65 4.89 0.51
CA LYS A 94 -9.53 3.90 1.15
C LYS A 94 -8.75 2.67 1.58
N PHE A 95 -7.82 2.20 0.76
CA PHE A 95 -7.03 1.00 1.05
C PHE A 95 -5.99 1.25 2.17
N VAL A 96 -5.21 2.32 2.08
CA VAL A 96 -4.16 2.64 3.06
C VAL A 96 -4.75 3.08 4.40
N GLY A 97 -5.98 3.62 4.41
CA GLY A 97 -6.73 3.92 5.64
C GLY A 97 -7.22 2.68 6.40
N ILE A 98 -7.10 1.46 5.85
CA ILE A 98 -7.55 0.23 6.53
C ILE A 98 -6.79 -0.02 7.84
N GLU A 99 -5.55 0.46 7.98
CA GLU A 99 -4.75 0.32 9.21
C GLU A 99 -5.45 0.90 10.45
N GLU A 100 -6.18 2.01 10.28
CA GLU A 100 -6.94 2.66 11.37
C GLU A 100 -8.13 1.82 11.86
N PHE A 101 -8.61 0.89 11.03
CA PHE A 101 -9.75 0.02 11.33
C PHE A 101 -9.36 -1.40 11.77
N VAL A 102 -8.15 -1.85 11.46
CA VAL A 102 -7.68 -3.22 11.77
C VAL A 102 -6.95 -3.30 13.11
N GLY A 103 -6.47 -2.17 13.64
CA GLY A 103 -5.86 -2.05 14.97
C GLY A 103 -6.83 -1.75 16.12
N ALA A 104 -8.13 -1.66 15.86
CA ALA A 104 -9.21 -1.44 16.83
C ALA A 104 -10.01 -2.74 17.07
#